data_AF-A0A962WLA0-F1
#
_entry.id   AF-A0A962WLA0-F1
#
_cell.length_a   1.000
_cell.length_b   1.000
_cell.length_c   1.000
_cell.angle_alpha   90.00
_cell.angle_beta   90.00
_cell.angle_gamma   90.00
#
_symmetry.space_group_name_H-M   'P 1'
#
loop_
_entity.id
_entity.type
_entity.pdbx_description
1 polymer ?
#
loop_
_entity_poly.entity_id
_entity_poly.type
_entity_poly.pdbx_seq_one_letter_code
_entity_poly.pdbx_strand_id
1 'polypeptide(L)'
;MHNAMVAAPQPEAVEAGLDILKSGGNVVDAAIGAALVQTVVDPQMCGIAGFGSMHHYDAEKRSHHCIDFHGRAPLSTRADMWQSLIVRECDDGFGFVLKGAVNEMGYTSMTTPLTLKAFGEALDRFGSRSIAELLQPAIEYCEQGFAVRPCVLGFWLQPAIAGRIERIRSLREHPATARIYLKDDGSLYQVGEIFRNPDMGRTYRRIAEHGIEDFYCGELAREIDADMRANGGLITLEDLATCETVHGEPLRGSYRDYEVLTNQPPGGGLMILEMLNILESFDLAAMGHNSAEYIATVSEAMKLATIDKDTRMGDPRFVDVPVDELASKGYAAELAGRIRAGEIAHVPRVNRGAGESRETTHICVADARGNVVNMTHSLGSSSGVVSQGLGFMYNNCMMVFDP
;
A
#
# COMPACT_ATOMS: atom_id res chain seq x y z
N MET A 1 -12.82 7.35 28.42
CA MET A 1 -11.76 7.45 27.38
C MET A 1 -11.77 8.87 26.86
N HIS A 2 -10.73 9.65 27.14
CA HIS A 2 -10.67 11.03 26.63
C HIS A 2 -9.45 11.33 25.74
N ASN A 3 -8.51 10.40 25.57
CA ASN A 3 -7.24 10.68 24.89
C ASN A 3 -6.82 9.54 23.94
N ALA A 4 -7.57 9.29 22.86
CA ALA A 4 -7.11 8.43 21.76
C ALA A 4 -7.49 9.06 20.43
N MET A 5 -6.73 8.75 19.37
CA MET A 5 -6.92 9.31 18.04
C MET A 5 -6.84 8.22 16.99
N VAL A 6 -7.74 8.27 16.01
CA VAL A 6 -7.71 7.45 14.80
C VAL A 6 -7.74 8.40 13.61
N ALA A 7 -6.79 8.26 12.71
CA ALA A 7 -6.72 9.01 11.46
C ALA A 7 -6.68 8.02 10.29
N ALA A 8 -7.66 8.10 9.41
CA ALA A 8 -7.76 7.34 8.16
C ALA A 8 -8.55 8.16 7.14
N PRO A 9 -8.45 7.88 5.82
CA PRO A 9 -9.16 8.68 4.81
C PRO A 9 -10.68 8.47 4.82
N GLN A 10 -11.15 7.34 5.35
CA GLN A 10 -12.57 6.96 5.36
C GLN A 10 -13.18 7.11 6.77
N PRO A 11 -14.23 7.93 6.94
CA PRO A 11 -14.91 8.09 8.23
C PRO A 11 -15.41 6.78 8.84
N GLU A 12 -15.88 5.83 8.03
CA GLU A 12 -16.36 4.52 8.51
C GLU A 12 -15.23 3.70 9.15
N ALA A 13 -14.02 3.77 8.57
CA ALA A 13 -12.83 3.15 9.13
C ALA A 13 -12.41 3.86 10.43
N VAL A 14 -12.48 5.19 10.46
CA VAL A 14 -12.21 5.98 11.68
C VAL A 14 -13.17 5.61 12.80
N GLU A 15 -14.47 5.58 12.54
CA GLU A 15 -15.49 5.22 13.54
C GLU A 15 -15.33 3.78 14.03
N ALA A 16 -15.04 2.83 13.12
CA ALA A 16 -14.76 1.45 13.52
C ALA A 16 -13.56 1.34 14.47
N GLY A 17 -12.45 2.01 14.15
CA GLY A 17 -11.28 2.08 15.03
C GLY A 17 -11.60 2.74 16.38
N LEU A 18 -12.38 3.82 16.38
CA LEU A 18 -12.82 4.49 17.61
C LEU A 18 -13.72 3.59 18.46
N ASP A 19 -14.64 2.84 17.86
CA ASP A 19 -15.55 1.94 18.56
C ASP A 19 -14.83 0.73 19.16
N ILE A 20 -13.79 0.23 18.48
CA ILE A 20 -12.88 -0.77 19.02
C ILE A 20 -12.12 -0.23 20.23
N LEU A 21 -11.59 1.00 20.14
CA LEU A 21 -10.97 1.66 21.31
C LEU A 21 -11.98 1.82 22.44
N LYS A 22 -13.18 2.34 22.16
CA LYS A 22 -14.30 2.54 23.12
C LYS A 22 -14.73 1.27 23.84
N SER A 23 -14.68 0.13 23.15
CA SER A 23 -15.02 -1.18 23.70
C SER A 23 -13.84 -1.86 24.41
N GLY A 24 -12.67 -1.21 24.48
CA GLY A 24 -11.50 -1.65 25.25
C GLY A 24 -10.42 -2.37 24.45
N GLY A 25 -10.49 -2.37 23.11
CA GLY A 25 -9.37 -2.78 22.27
C GLY A 25 -8.18 -1.81 22.36
N ASN A 26 -7.00 -2.26 21.95
CA ASN A 26 -5.79 -1.45 21.94
C ASN A 26 -5.56 -0.79 20.56
N VAL A 27 -4.43 -0.07 20.40
CA VAL A 27 -4.11 0.64 19.14
C VAL A 27 -3.95 -0.30 17.93
N VAL A 28 -3.51 -1.54 18.15
CA VAL A 28 -3.35 -2.56 17.09
C VAL A 28 -4.71 -3.10 16.68
N ASP A 29 -5.56 -3.46 17.64
CA ASP A 29 -6.93 -3.89 17.38
C ASP A 29 -7.70 -2.83 16.59
N ALA A 30 -7.57 -1.57 17.01
CA ALA A 30 -8.24 -0.43 16.40
C ALA A 30 -7.73 -0.13 14.99
N ALA A 31 -6.41 -0.19 14.77
CA ALA A 31 -5.83 0.01 13.44
C ALA A 31 -6.24 -1.11 12.46
N ILE A 32 -6.25 -2.37 12.93
CA ILE A 32 -6.64 -3.51 12.09
C ILE A 32 -8.14 -3.50 11.81
N GLY A 33 -9.00 -3.26 12.80
CA GLY A 33 -10.43 -3.14 12.56
C GLY A 33 -10.81 -1.97 11.65
N ALA A 34 -10.13 -0.82 11.80
CA ALA A 34 -10.26 0.29 10.86
C ALA A 34 -9.87 -0.14 9.44
N ALA A 35 -8.73 -0.82 9.28
CA ALA A 35 -8.25 -1.29 7.98
C ALA A 35 -9.19 -2.31 7.34
N LEU A 36 -9.75 -3.24 8.12
CA LEU A 36 -10.72 -4.22 7.65
C LEU A 36 -12.00 -3.55 7.13
N VAL A 37 -12.54 -2.55 7.83
CA VAL A 37 -13.66 -1.75 7.31
C VAL A 37 -13.25 -1.01 6.04
N GLN A 38 -12.04 -0.46 6.01
CA GLN A 38 -11.54 0.27 4.86
C GLN A 38 -11.44 -0.58 3.59
N THR A 39 -11.12 -1.87 3.71
CA THR A 39 -11.14 -2.80 2.56
C THR A 39 -12.52 -2.89 1.89
N VAL A 40 -13.59 -2.56 2.61
CA VAL A 40 -14.97 -2.54 2.11
C VAL A 40 -15.30 -1.20 1.47
N VAL A 41 -15.03 -0.12 2.21
CA VAL A 41 -15.50 1.22 1.86
C VAL A 41 -14.54 1.98 0.93
N ASP A 42 -13.34 1.45 0.70
CA ASP A 42 -12.33 1.95 -0.25
C ASP A 42 -11.70 0.82 -1.10
N PRO A 43 -12.51 0.09 -1.89
CA PRO A 43 -12.20 -1.27 -2.32
C PRO A 43 -11.13 -1.41 -3.41
N GLN A 44 -10.65 -0.30 -4.00
CA GLN A 44 -9.55 -0.33 -4.98
C GLN A 44 -8.23 0.23 -4.43
N MET A 45 -8.27 0.94 -3.30
CA MET A 45 -7.06 1.45 -2.66
C MET A 45 -6.40 0.40 -1.78
N CYS A 46 -7.20 -0.42 -1.11
CA CYS A 46 -6.75 -1.43 -0.16
C CYS A 46 -7.66 -2.66 -0.14
N GLY A 47 -7.14 -3.78 0.36
CA GLY A 47 -7.89 -5.03 0.41
C GLY A 47 -7.16 -6.11 1.19
N ILE A 48 -7.89 -7.18 1.51
CA ILE A 48 -7.34 -8.37 2.18
C ILE A 48 -6.32 -9.11 1.30
N ALA A 49 -6.44 -8.96 -0.03
CA ALA A 49 -5.50 -9.48 -1.01
C ALA A 49 -4.43 -8.44 -1.44
N GLY A 50 -3.98 -7.63 -0.47
CA GLY A 50 -3.04 -6.53 -0.66
C GLY A 50 -1.63 -6.76 -0.15
N PHE A 51 -0.90 -5.65 -0.02
CA PHE A 51 0.45 -5.55 0.50
C PHE A 51 0.62 -4.25 1.30
N GLY A 52 1.76 -4.04 1.97
CA GLY A 52 2.01 -2.83 2.73
C GLY A 52 3.08 -2.95 3.82
N SER A 53 3.00 -2.06 4.81
CA SER A 53 3.83 -2.08 6.01
C SER A 53 3.07 -1.55 7.24
N MET A 54 3.40 -2.09 8.40
CA MET A 54 2.86 -1.67 9.70
C MET A 54 4.02 -1.41 10.67
N HIS A 55 3.95 -0.26 11.32
CA HIS A 55 4.82 0.14 12.41
C HIS A 55 4.00 0.14 13.70
N HIS A 56 4.53 -0.47 14.76
CA HIS A 56 3.95 -0.48 16.10
C HIS A 56 4.98 0.01 17.11
N TYR A 57 4.69 1.14 17.75
CA TYR A 57 5.47 1.69 18.86
C TYR A 57 4.77 1.40 20.18
N ASP A 58 5.44 0.63 21.04
CA ASP A 58 5.03 0.35 22.42
C ASP A 58 5.76 1.34 23.34
N ALA A 59 5.01 2.27 23.92
CA ALA A 59 5.60 3.36 24.71
C ALA A 59 6.11 2.91 26.08
N GLU A 60 5.49 1.87 26.66
CA GLU A 60 5.91 1.33 27.95
C GLU A 60 7.28 0.63 27.81
N LYS A 61 7.44 -0.17 26.75
CA LYS A 61 8.69 -0.88 26.46
C LYS A 61 9.72 -0.04 25.71
N ARG A 62 9.30 1.11 25.15
CA ARG A 62 10.09 1.96 24.26
C ARG A 62 10.64 1.18 23.06
N SER A 63 9.83 0.26 22.51
CA SER A 63 10.20 -0.60 21.39
C SER A 63 9.38 -0.25 20.15
N HIS A 64 10.02 -0.34 18.98
CA HIS A 64 9.39 -0.07 17.70
C HIS A 64 9.51 -1.29 16.82
N HIS A 65 8.39 -1.91 16.48
CA HIS A 65 8.36 -3.08 15.62
C HIS A 65 7.78 -2.75 14.25
N CYS A 66 8.46 -3.21 13.21
CA CYS A 66 7.97 -3.16 11.84
C CYS A 66 7.52 -4.57 11.40
N ILE A 67 6.37 -4.63 10.74
CA ILE A 67 5.90 -5.78 9.98
C ILE A 67 5.77 -5.31 8.54
N ASP A 68 6.70 -5.72 7.70
CA ASP A 68 6.68 -5.46 6.27
C ASP A 68 5.96 -6.61 5.56
N PHE A 69 4.94 -6.27 4.80
CA PHE A 69 4.12 -7.21 4.04
C PHE A 69 4.02 -6.76 2.59
N HIS A 70 5.16 -6.30 2.04
CA HIS A 70 5.32 -6.01 0.63
C HIS A 70 5.02 -7.26 -0.20
N GLY A 71 4.30 -7.08 -1.30
CA GLY A 71 3.89 -8.16 -2.19
C GLY A 71 5.10 -8.92 -2.71
N ARG A 72 5.03 -10.26 -2.67
CA ARG A 72 6.08 -11.12 -3.25
C ARG A 72 5.68 -11.55 -4.65
N ALA A 73 6.58 -11.40 -5.62
CA ALA A 73 6.36 -11.97 -6.94
C ALA A 73 6.11 -13.49 -6.80
N PRO A 74 5.08 -14.05 -7.46
CA PRO A 74 4.82 -15.49 -7.39
C PRO A 74 6.02 -16.30 -7.89
N LEU A 75 6.22 -17.50 -7.35
CA LEU A 75 7.36 -18.40 -7.59
C LEU A 75 7.55 -18.74 -9.09
N SER A 76 6.47 -18.70 -9.87
CA SER A 76 6.49 -18.94 -11.32
C SER A 76 6.99 -17.76 -12.15
N THR A 77 7.19 -16.59 -11.53
CA THR A 77 7.70 -15.36 -12.18
C THR A 77 9.11 -15.58 -12.71
N ARG A 78 9.39 -15.06 -13.90
CA ARG A 78 10.74 -15.06 -14.48
C ARG A 78 11.13 -13.65 -14.89
N ALA A 79 12.40 -13.29 -14.74
CA ALA A 79 12.93 -11.98 -15.12
C ALA A 79 12.74 -11.63 -16.61
N ASP A 80 12.54 -12.62 -17.49
CA ASP A 80 12.40 -12.42 -18.94
C ASP A 80 10.95 -12.50 -19.44
N MET A 81 9.97 -12.70 -18.55
CA MET A 81 8.60 -13.08 -18.97
C MET A 81 7.87 -11.97 -19.73
N TRP A 82 8.28 -10.71 -19.54
CA TRP A 82 7.64 -9.54 -20.13
C TRP A 82 8.55 -8.69 -21.01
N GLN A 83 9.82 -9.07 -21.16
CA GLN A 83 10.81 -8.33 -21.95
C GLN A 83 10.33 -8.02 -23.38
N SER A 84 9.63 -8.95 -24.03
CA SER A 84 9.09 -8.78 -25.39
C SER A 84 7.81 -7.92 -25.47
N LEU A 85 7.26 -7.53 -24.32
CA LEU A 85 6.01 -6.77 -24.20
C LEU A 85 6.26 -5.30 -23.82
N ILE A 86 7.50 -4.90 -23.54
CA ILE A 86 7.85 -3.53 -23.15
C ILE A 86 7.51 -2.57 -24.30
N VAL A 87 6.69 -1.57 -24.01
CA VAL A 87 6.38 -0.48 -24.95
C VAL A 87 7.26 0.73 -24.63
N ARG A 88 7.25 1.16 -23.37
CA ARG A 88 8.00 2.32 -22.84
C ARG A 88 7.89 2.37 -21.32
N GLU A 89 8.70 3.20 -20.68
CA GLU A 89 8.49 3.60 -19.28
C GLU A 89 7.21 4.43 -19.12
N CYS A 90 6.57 4.34 -17.94
CA CYS A 90 5.48 5.21 -17.57
C CYS A 90 5.95 6.66 -17.41
N ASP A 91 5.09 7.63 -17.68
CA ASP A 91 5.46 9.05 -17.64
C ASP A 91 5.65 9.54 -16.19
N ASP A 92 5.09 8.85 -15.20
CA ASP A 92 5.30 9.10 -13.77
C ASP A 92 6.68 8.63 -13.27
N GLY A 93 7.39 7.83 -14.07
CA GLY A 93 8.64 7.18 -13.70
C GLY A 93 8.45 6.00 -12.73
N PHE A 94 7.24 5.45 -12.65
CA PHE A 94 6.91 4.36 -11.74
C PHE A 94 6.59 3.08 -12.56
N GLY A 95 7.61 2.41 -13.08
CA GLY A 95 7.47 1.19 -13.85
C GLY A 95 7.16 1.43 -15.34
N PHE A 96 6.56 0.42 -15.99
CA PHE A 96 6.52 0.32 -17.45
C PHE A 96 5.12 0.10 -18.01
N VAL A 97 4.91 0.63 -19.22
CA VAL A 97 3.77 0.30 -20.06
C VAL A 97 4.09 -0.96 -20.84
N LEU A 98 3.34 -2.04 -20.58
CA LEU A 98 3.43 -3.28 -21.33
C LEU A 98 2.28 -3.46 -22.31
N LYS A 99 2.52 -4.18 -23.39
CA LYS A 99 1.50 -4.59 -24.36
C LYS A 99 0.39 -5.34 -23.61
N GLY A 100 -0.84 -4.86 -23.76
CA GLY A 100 -2.02 -5.44 -23.09
C GLY A 100 -2.18 -5.05 -21.62
N ALA A 101 -1.28 -4.25 -21.05
CA ALA A 101 -1.25 -3.87 -19.63
C ALA A 101 -1.14 -5.08 -18.68
N VAL A 102 -0.43 -6.14 -19.08
CA VAL A 102 -0.36 -7.42 -18.36
C VAL A 102 0.29 -7.32 -16.96
N ASN A 103 1.11 -6.29 -16.74
CA ASN A 103 1.70 -5.97 -15.43
C ASN A 103 0.79 -5.09 -14.57
N GLU A 104 -0.19 -4.39 -15.14
CA GLU A 104 -1.05 -3.44 -14.44
C GLU A 104 -2.44 -4.02 -14.13
N MET A 105 -3.00 -4.84 -15.02
CA MET A 105 -4.35 -5.38 -14.89
C MET A 105 -4.41 -6.84 -15.34
N GLY A 106 -5.25 -7.62 -14.66
CA GLY A 106 -5.45 -9.04 -14.94
C GLY A 106 -4.66 -9.97 -14.01
N TYR A 107 -4.77 -11.26 -14.29
CA TYR A 107 -4.28 -12.34 -13.43
C TYR A 107 -2.74 -12.40 -13.27
N THR A 108 -1.99 -11.78 -14.17
CA THR A 108 -0.52 -11.75 -14.13
C THR A 108 0.04 -10.51 -13.43
N SER A 109 -0.79 -9.53 -13.06
CA SER A 109 -0.32 -8.31 -12.41
C SER A 109 -0.14 -8.45 -10.89
N MET A 110 -0.55 -9.59 -10.32
CA MET A 110 -0.66 -9.76 -8.88
C MET A 110 0.62 -10.29 -8.25
N THR A 111 0.99 -9.73 -7.12
CA THR A 111 1.91 -10.37 -6.17
C THR A 111 1.12 -11.20 -5.16
N THR A 112 1.78 -12.17 -4.53
CA THR A 112 1.18 -12.98 -3.48
C THR A 112 0.72 -12.11 -2.31
N PRO A 113 -0.57 -12.12 -1.95
CA PRO A 113 -1.11 -11.22 -0.95
C PRO A 113 -0.65 -11.49 0.49
N LEU A 114 -0.34 -10.44 1.24
CA LEU A 114 0.16 -10.56 2.61
C LEU A 114 -0.59 -9.73 3.66
N THR A 115 -1.60 -8.93 3.28
CA THR A 115 -2.37 -8.11 4.25
C THR A 115 -2.93 -8.93 5.41
N LEU A 116 -3.65 -10.03 5.13
CA LEU A 116 -4.25 -10.84 6.21
C LEU A 116 -3.20 -11.51 7.09
N LYS A 117 -2.13 -12.04 6.50
CA LYS A 117 -1.03 -12.64 7.26
C LYS A 117 -0.42 -11.64 8.23
N ALA A 118 -0.12 -10.43 7.77
CA ALA A 118 0.40 -9.35 8.62
C ALA A 118 -0.57 -8.95 9.73
N PHE A 119 -1.88 -8.91 9.44
CA PHE A 119 -2.90 -8.59 10.45
C PHE A 119 -2.99 -9.69 11.51
N GLY A 120 -2.98 -10.96 11.10
CA GLY A 120 -2.94 -12.10 12.03
C GLY A 120 -1.73 -12.06 12.94
N GLU A 121 -0.54 -11.90 12.37
CA GLU A 121 0.71 -11.82 13.14
C GLU A 121 0.75 -10.61 14.08
N ALA A 122 0.21 -9.47 13.67
CA ALA A 122 0.11 -8.28 14.52
C ALA A 122 -0.87 -8.50 15.68
N LEU A 123 -2.02 -9.13 15.44
CA LEU A 123 -2.99 -9.47 16.49
C LEU A 123 -2.41 -10.48 17.48
N ASP A 124 -1.74 -11.52 16.99
CA ASP A 124 -1.14 -12.55 17.84
C ASP A 124 -0.04 -11.98 18.75
N ARG A 125 0.74 -11.02 18.23
CA ARG A 125 1.87 -10.43 18.98
C ARG A 125 1.47 -9.27 19.88
N PHE A 126 0.51 -8.45 19.42
CA PHE A 126 0.25 -7.14 20.01
C PHE A 126 -1.24 -6.83 20.19
N GLY A 127 -2.14 -7.61 19.62
CA GLY A 127 -3.58 -7.44 19.74
C GLY A 127 -4.14 -7.88 21.08
N SER A 128 -5.40 -7.52 21.31
CA SER A 128 -6.22 -8.00 22.42
C SER A 128 -7.59 -8.52 21.97
N ARG A 129 -7.87 -8.49 20.67
CA ARG A 129 -9.11 -8.94 20.03
C ARG A 129 -8.85 -10.00 18.98
N SER A 130 -9.86 -10.84 18.75
CA SER A 130 -9.81 -11.83 17.68
C SER A 130 -10.10 -11.19 16.32
N ILE A 131 -9.54 -11.76 15.25
CA ILE A 131 -9.87 -11.33 13.88
C ILE A 131 -11.38 -11.41 13.60
N ALA A 132 -12.08 -12.39 14.19
CA ALA A 132 -13.52 -12.55 14.05
C ALA A 132 -14.30 -11.35 14.60
N GLU A 133 -13.93 -10.86 15.79
CA GLU A 133 -14.52 -9.64 16.37
C GLU A 133 -14.23 -8.42 15.49
N LEU A 134 -13.00 -8.29 14.97
CA LEU A 134 -12.58 -7.13 14.19
C LEU A 134 -13.14 -7.11 12.76
N LEU A 135 -13.52 -8.26 12.19
CA LEU A 135 -14.18 -8.37 10.90
C LEU A 135 -15.67 -7.99 10.96
N GLN A 136 -16.30 -8.05 12.14
CA GLN A 136 -17.74 -7.87 12.27
C GLN A 136 -18.25 -6.54 11.66
N PRO A 137 -17.63 -5.37 11.94
CA PRO A 137 -18.06 -4.12 11.30
C PRO A 137 -17.90 -4.14 9.77
N ALA A 138 -16.85 -4.78 9.25
CA ALA A 138 -16.62 -4.89 7.81
C ALA A 138 -17.67 -5.79 7.14
N ILE A 139 -18.06 -6.90 7.79
CA ILE A 139 -19.15 -7.77 7.34
C ILE A 139 -20.47 -6.98 7.26
N GLU A 140 -20.76 -6.16 8.25
CA GLU A 140 -21.96 -5.31 8.26
C GLU A 140 -21.97 -4.31 7.10
N TYR A 141 -20.85 -3.64 6.81
CA TYR A 141 -20.74 -2.77 5.63
C TYR A 141 -20.86 -3.52 4.30
N CYS A 142 -20.37 -4.76 4.21
CA CYS A 142 -20.54 -5.59 3.02
C CYS A 142 -22.03 -5.90 2.74
N GLU A 143 -22.81 -6.16 3.79
CA GLU A 143 -24.21 -6.57 3.70
C GLU A 143 -25.18 -5.38 3.59
N GLN A 144 -25.03 -4.40 4.49
CA GLN A 144 -25.92 -3.24 4.58
C GLN A 144 -25.58 -2.20 3.51
N GLY A 145 -24.30 -2.12 3.15
CA GLY A 145 -23.74 -1.22 2.16
C GLY A 145 -23.28 0.11 2.74
N PHE A 146 -22.57 0.88 1.91
CA PHE A 146 -22.16 2.25 2.21
C PHE A 146 -22.51 3.18 1.04
N ALA A 147 -22.64 4.47 1.32
CA ALA A 147 -22.89 5.47 0.29
C ALA A 147 -21.62 5.73 -0.52
N VAL A 148 -21.71 5.65 -1.85
CA VAL A 148 -20.58 5.98 -2.73
C VAL A 148 -20.20 7.45 -2.54
N ARG A 149 -18.93 7.69 -2.25
CA ARG A 149 -18.38 9.03 -1.99
C ARG A 149 -17.82 9.68 -3.26
N PRO A 150 -17.70 11.01 -3.29
CA PRO A 150 -17.06 11.71 -4.41
C PRO A 150 -15.64 11.20 -4.72
N CYS A 151 -14.85 10.84 -3.70
CA CYS A 151 -13.51 10.29 -3.92
C CYS A 151 -13.51 8.91 -4.59
N VAL A 152 -14.42 8.02 -4.18
CA VAL A 152 -14.57 6.67 -4.78
C VAL A 152 -14.99 6.77 -6.24
N LEU A 153 -16.05 7.55 -6.54
CA LEU A 153 -16.46 7.76 -7.93
C LEU A 153 -15.38 8.49 -8.73
N GLY A 154 -14.71 9.48 -8.13
CA GLY A 154 -13.62 10.21 -8.76
C GLY A 154 -12.46 9.29 -9.16
N PHE A 155 -12.14 8.30 -8.32
CA PHE A 155 -11.17 7.27 -8.65
C PHE A 155 -11.63 6.39 -9.81
N TRP A 156 -12.87 5.87 -9.78
CA TRP A 156 -13.42 5.04 -10.86
C TRP A 156 -13.45 5.74 -12.22
N LEU A 157 -13.60 7.07 -12.23
CA LEU A 157 -13.65 7.90 -13.43
C LEU A 157 -12.27 8.43 -13.87
N GLN A 158 -11.19 8.08 -13.17
CA GLN A 158 -9.86 8.57 -13.53
C GLN A 158 -9.46 8.06 -14.93
N PRO A 159 -9.14 8.99 -15.86
CA PRO A 159 -8.77 8.62 -17.22
C PRO A 159 -7.37 8.01 -17.26
N ALA A 160 -7.02 7.42 -18.40
CA ALA A 160 -5.64 7.02 -18.67
C ALA A 160 -4.73 8.25 -18.58
N ILE A 161 -3.73 8.18 -17.70
CA ILE A 161 -2.77 9.25 -17.44
C ILE A 161 -1.41 8.65 -17.14
N ALA A 162 -0.34 9.32 -17.57
CA ALA A 162 1.03 8.93 -17.29
C ALA A 162 1.43 7.49 -17.70
N GLY A 163 0.77 6.90 -18.70
CA GLY A 163 0.99 5.51 -19.10
C GLY A 163 0.14 4.47 -18.36
N ARG A 164 -0.74 4.89 -17.45
CA ARG A 164 -1.69 4.03 -16.75
C ARG A 164 -2.98 3.84 -17.51
N ILE A 165 -3.65 2.71 -17.30
CA ILE A 165 -5.00 2.49 -17.82
C ILE A 165 -6.03 3.41 -17.15
N GLU A 166 -7.11 3.71 -17.85
CA GLU A 166 -8.29 4.34 -17.22
C GLU A 166 -8.91 3.39 -16.19
N ARG A 167 -9.31 3.90 -15.01
CA ARG A 167 -9.72 3.05 -13.89
C ARG A 167 -11.02 2.30 -14.15
N ILE A 168 -11.94 2.88 -14.92
CA ILE A 168 -13.19 2.19 -15.27
C ILE A 168 -12.96 0.89 -16.07
N ARG A 169 -11.81 0.76 -16.74
CA ARG A 169 -11.43 -0.46 -17.46
C ARG A 169 -11.27 -1.64 -16.51
N SER A 170 -10.62 -1.44 -15.35
CA SER A 170 -10.42 -2.49 -14.34
C SER A 170 -11.72 -2.98 -13.71
N LEU A 171 -12.78 -2.17 -13.75
CA LEU A 171 -14.10 -2.54 -13.25
C LEU A 171 -14.97 -3.27 -14.30
N ARG A 172 -14.66 -3.12 -15.59
CA ARG A 172 -15.49 -3.60 -16.71
C ARG A 172 -15.01 -4.91 -17.32
N GLU A 173 -13.70 -5.09 -17.45
CA GLU A 173 -13.17 -6.18 -18.28
C GLU A 173 -13.34 -7.57 -17.66
N HIS A 174 -13.35 -7.67 -16.32
CA HIS A 174 -13.52 -8.94 -15.63
C HIS A 174 -14.98 -9.16 -15.20
N PRO A 175 -15.68 -10.22 -15.66
CA PRO A 175 -17.11 -10.39 -15.40
C PRO A 175 -17.50 -10.43 -13.91
N ALA A 176 -16.68 -11.04 -13.05
CA ALA A 176 -16.96 -11.08 -11.62
C ALA A 176 -16.80 -9.70 -10.96
N THR A 177 -15.86 -8.89 -11.45
CA THR A 177 -15.67 -7.51 -11.00
C THR A 177 -16.82 -6.62 -11.47
N ALA A 178 -17.18 -6.72 -12.75
CA ALA A 178 -18.28 -5.96 -13.34
C ALA A 178 -19.62 -6.18 -12.61
N ARG A 179 -19.91 -7.43 -12.20
CA ARG A 179 -21.12 -7.74 -11.41
C ARG A 179 -21.18 -7.05 -10.05
N ILE A 180 -20.04 -6.67 -9.49
CA ILE A 180 -19.96 -6.01 -8.19
C ILE A 180 -20.04 -4.49 -8.36
N TYR A 181 -19.25 -3.93 -9.28
CA TYR A 181 -19.04 -2.48 -9.37
C TYR A 181 -19.89 -1.77 -10.42
N LEU A 182 -20.60 -2.50 -11.28
CA LEU A 182 -21.52 -1.94 -12.27
C LEU A 182 -22.95 -2.39 -11.98
N LYS A 183 -23.90 -1.51 -12.30
CA LYS A 183 -25.32 -1.83 -12.33
C LYS A 183 -25.65 -2.68 -13.56
N ASP A 184 -26.85 -3.26 -13.60
CA ASP A 184 -27.29 -4.14 -14.69
C ASP A 184 -27.23 -3.48 -16.09
N ASP A 185 -27.32 -2.14 -16.15
CA ASP A 185 -27.18 -1.36 -17.38
C ASP A 185 -25.72 -1.04 -17.76
N GLY A 186 -24.75 -1.51 -16.97
CA GLY A 186 -23.31 -1.28 -17.15
C GLY A 186 -22.81 0.07 -16.62
N SER A 187 -23.65 0.87 -15.97
CA SER A 187 -23.26 2.15 -15.37
C SER A 187 -22.69 1.97 -13.96
N LEU A 188 -21.85 2.91 -13.53
CA LEU A 188 -21.31 2.96 -12.17
C LEU A 188 -22.37 3.41 -11.17
N TYR A 189 -22.19 3.02 -9.91
CA TYR A 189 -22.89 3.66 -8.79
C TYR A 189 -22.44 5.13 -8.67
N GLN A 190 -23.41 6.03 -8.51
CA GLN A 190 -23.23 7.47 -8.39
C GLN A 190 -23.08 7.89 -6.93
N VAL A 191 -22.58 9.10 -6.70
CA VAL A 191 -22.43 9.66 -5.35
C VAL A 191 -23.76 9.60 -4.59
N GLY A 192 -23.73 9.03 -3.39
CA GLY A 192 -24.90 8.84 -2.53
C GLY A 192 -25.70 7.55 -2.79
N GLU A 193 -25.50 6.85 -3.92
CA GLU A 193 -26.07 5.52 -4.11
C GLU A 193 -25.43 4.52 -3.13
N ILE A 194 -26.23 3.57 -2.64
CA ILE A 194 -25.74 2.55 -1.70
C ILE A 194 -25.12 1.39 -2.47
N PHE A 195 -23.83 1.19 -2.28
CA PHE A 195 -23.06 0.08 -2.82
C PHE A 195 -22.99 -1.06 -1.79
N ARG A 196 -23.14 -2.31 -2.25
CA ARG A 196 -23.09 -3.53 -1.43
C ARG A 196 -22.19 -4.58 -2.06
N ASN A 197 -21.53 -5.38 -1.23
CA ASN A 197 -20.70 -6.49 -1.68
C ASN A 197 -20.93 -7.72 -0.78
N PRO A 198 -22.09 -8.39 -0.93
CA PRO A 198 -22.43 -9.54 -0.10
C PRO A 198 -21.50 -10.75 -0.32
N ASP A 199 -20.83 -10.81 -1.47
CA ASP A 199 -19.82 -11.85 -1.77
C ASP A 199 -18.62 -11.71 -0.84
N MET A 200 -18.10 -10.49 -0.71
CA MET A 200 -17.02 -10.19 0.23
C MET A 200 -17.46 -10.39 1.69
N GLY A 201 -18.70 -10.06 2.03
CA GLY A 201 -19.28 -10.36 3.34
C GLY A 201 -19.27 -11.86 3.67
N ARG A 202 -19.55 -12.74 2.69
CA ARG A 202 -19.43 -14.20 2.88
C ARG A 202 -17.99 -14.63 3.09
N THR A 203 -17.06 -14.08 2.32
CA THR A 203 -15.62 -14.35 2.50
C THR A 203 -15.15 -13.93 3.90
N TYR A 204 -15.57 -12.76 4.38
CA TYR A 204 -15.19 -12.26 5.70
C TYR A 204 -15.78 -13.10 6.82
N ARG A 205 -17.04 -13.54 6.69
CA ARG A 205 -17.63 -14.51 7.62
C ARG A 205 -16.86 -15.83 7.65
N ARG A 206 -16.45 -16.34 6.48
CA ARG A 206 -15.63 -17.54 6.37
C ARG A 206 -14.28 -17.38 7.10
N ILE A 207 -13.60 -16.25 6.92
CA ILE A 207 -12.35 -15.94 7.62
C ILE A 207 -12.58 -15.80 9.13
N ALA A 208 -13.68 -15.19 9.56
CA ALA A 208 -14.05 -15.08 10.96
C ALA A 208 -14.31 -16.46 11.61
N GLU A 209 -14.92 -17.39 10.87
CA GLU A 209 -15.25 -18.74 11.34
C GLU A 209 -14.06 -19.71 11.32
N HIS A 210 -13.20 -19.64 10.30
CA HIS A 210 -12.13 -20.60 10.06
C HIS A 210 -10.71 -20.07 10.30
N GLY A 211 -10.59 -18.77 10.59
CA GLY A 211 -9.31 -18.10 10.77
C GLY A 211 -8.63 -17.67 9.47
N ILE A 212 -7.60 -16.85 9.61
CA ILE A 212 -6.81 -16.28 8.50
C ILE A 212 -6.13 -17.38 7.67
N GLU A 213 -5.74 -18.48 8.30
CA GLU A 213 -5.09 -19.62 7.62
C GLU A 213 -5.93 -20.24 6.51
N ASP A 214 -7.26 -20.03 6.51
CA ASP A 214 -8.09 -20.50 5.41
C ASP A 214 -7.74 -19.81 4.07
N PHE A 215 -7.32 -18.54 4.12
CA PHE A 215 -6.87 -17.77 2.95
C PHE A 215 -5.55 -18.30 2.38
N TYR A 216 -4.70 -18.90 3.20
CA TYR A 216 -3.34 -19.30 2.83
C TYR A 216 -3.17 -20.80 2.58
N CYS A 217 -3.89 -21.64 3.35
CA CYS A 217 -3.77 -23.09 3.31
C CYS A 217 -5.13 -23.83 3.24
N GLY A 218 -6.25 -23.11 3.35
CA GLY A 218 -7.59 -23.69 3.44
C GLY A 218 -8.35 -23.78 2.11
N GLU A 219 -9.68 -23.68 2.20
CA GLU A 219 -10.53 -23.75 0.99
C GLU A 219 -10.43 -22.46 0.18
N LEU A 220 -10.36 -21.29 0.82
CA LEU A 220 -10.15 -20.03 0.09
C LEU A 220 -8.86 -20.10 -0.73
N ALA A 221 -7.77 -20.63 -0.18
CA ALA A 221 -6.54 -20.84 -0.92
C ALA A 221 -6.74 -21.72 -2.17
N ARG A 222 -7.53 -22.80 -2.07
CA ARG A 222 -7.86 -23.70 -3.18
C ARG A 222 -8.74 -23.03 -4.23
N GLU A 223 -9.70 -22.20 -3.82
CA GLU A 223 -10.56 -21.42 -4.72
C GLU A 223 -9.74 -20.38 -5.49
N ILE A 224 -8.83 -19.67 -4.81
CA ILE A 224 -7.90 -18.71 -5.43
C ILE A 224 -7.04 -19.43 -6.47
N ASP A 225 -6.36 -20.51 -6.10
CA ASP A 225 -5.47 -21.24 -7.00
C ASP A 225 -6.22 -21.86 -8.21
N ALA A 226 -7.44 -22.36 -8.01
CA ALA A 226 -8.27 -22.86 -9.11
C ALA A 226 -8.61 -21.74 -10.12
N ASP A 227 -8.96 -20.56 -9.63
CA ASP A 227 -9.26 -19.39 -10.48
C ASP A 227 -8.01 -18.89 -11.21
N MET A 228 -6.86 -18.83 -10.52
CA MET A 228 -5.57 -18.49 -11.14
C MET A 228 -5.22 -19.47 -12.27
N ARG A 229 -5.31 -20.79 -12.02
CA ARG A 229 -5.04 -21.81 -13.04
C ARG A 229 -6.00 -21.73 -14.23
N ALA A 230 -7.28 -21.43 -13.99
CA ALA A 230 -8.28 -21.32 -15.05
C ALA A 230 -8.05 -20.11 -15.98
N ASN A 231 -7.43 -19.04 -15.46
CA ASN A 231 -7.29 -17.76 -16.17
C ASN A 231 -5.84 -17.38 -16.50
N GLY A 232 -4.88 -18.29 -16.29
CA GLY A 232 -3.46 -18.06 -16.58
C GLY A 232 -2.78 -17.09 -15.58
N GLY A 233 -3.25 -17.06 -14.33
CA GLY A 233 -2.63 -16.35 -13.23
C GLY A 233 -1.37 -17.02 -12.71
N LEU A 234 -0.59 -16.23 -11.95
CA LEU A 234 0.73 -16.63 -11.48
C LEU A 234 0.74 -17.17 -10.04
N ILE A 235 -0.24 -16.75 -9.22
CA ILE A 235 -0.36 -17.18 -7.81
C ILE A 235 -0.81 -18.63 -7.77
N THR A 236 -0.09 -19.44 -6.99
CA THR A 236 -0.39 -20.85 -6.74
C THR A 236 -0.71 -21.12 -5.26
N LEU A 237 -1.20 -22.32 -4.95
CA LEU A 237 -1.28 -22.79 -3.56
C LEU A 237 0.08 -22.73 -2.82
N GLU A 238 1.17 -23.04 -3.51
CA GLU A 238 2.52 -23.01 -2.92
C GLU A 238 2.94 -21.58 -2.59
N ASP A 239 2.62 -20.61 -3.47
CA ASP A 239 2.82 -19.19 -3.20
C ASP A 239 2.11 -18.75 -1.93
N LEU A 240 0.82 -19.06 -1.80
CA LEU A 240 0.00 -18.68 -0.65
C LEU A 240 0.53 -19.34 0.64
N ALA A 241 0.87 -20.63 0.59
CA ALA A 241 1.34 -21.37 1.75
C ALA A 241 2.72 -20.92 2.25
N THR A 242 3.61 -20.49 1.35
CA THR A 242 5.02 -20.18 1.66
C THR A 242 5.34 -18.69 1.74
N CYS A 243 4.38 -17.81 1.40
CA CYS A 243 4.58 -16.38 1.54
C CYS A 243 4.76 -15.99 3.01
N GLU A 244 5.62 -15.01 3.28
CA GLU A 244 5.93 -14.55 4.63
C GLU A 244 6.03 -13.03 4.66
N THR A 245 5.65 -12.44 5.78
CA THR A 245 5.99 -11.07 6.12
C THR A 245 7.47 -10.99 6.52
N VAL A 246 7.98 -9.78 6.71
CA VAL A 246 9.32 -9.54 7.23
C VAL A 246 9.18 -8.70 8.50
N HIS A 247 9.83 -9.17 9.56
CA HIS A 247 9.82 -8.50 10.85
C HIS A 247 11.18 -7.84 11.08
N GLY A 248 11.18 -6.61 11.55
CA GLY A 248 12.43 -5.89 11.77
C GLY A 248 12.29 -4.66 12.65
N GLU A 249 13.44 -4.07 12.92
CA GLU A 249 13.53 -2.73 13.52
C GLU A 249 13.46 -1.68 12.40
N PRO A 250 12.88 -0.49 12.67
CA PRO A 250 12.83 0.59 11.69
C PRO A 250 14.24 1.07 11.34
N LEU A 251 14.39 1.62 10.13
CA LEU A 251 15.52 2.50 9.84
C LEU A 251 15.48 3.69 10.79
N ARG A 252 16.63 4.01 11.37
CA ARG A 252 16.78 5.06 12.37
C ARG A 252 17.71 6.14 11.84
N GLY A 253 17.23 7.37 11.86
CA GLY A 253 18.02 8.56 11.56
C GLY A 253 17.64 9.72 12.48
N SER A 254 18.18 10.90 12.18
CA SER A 254 17.86 12.13 12.90
C SER A 254 17.59 13.26 11.91
N TYR A 255 16.75 14.19 12.32
CA TYR A 255 16.57 15.45 11.63
C TYR A 255 16.43 16.55 12.68
N ARG A 256 17.48 17.36 12.83
CA ARG A 256 17.60 18.38 13.87
C ARG A 256 17.47 17.74 15.25
N ASP A 257 16.55 18.24 16.08
CA ASP A 257 16.31 17.75 17.44
C ASP A 257 15.40 16.51 17.50
N TYR A 258 15.01 15.94 16.35
CA TYR A 258 14.10 14.80 16.26
C TYR A 258 14.80 13.52 15.81
N GLU A 259 14.38 12.41 16.41
CA GLU A 259 14.64 11.07 15.89
C GLU A 259 13.59 10.71 14.84
N VAL A 260 14.04 10.12 13.73
CA VAL A 260 13.19 9.70 12.62
C VAL A 260 13.28 8.19 12.48
N LEU A 261 12.14 7.52 12.56
CA LEU A 261 12.00 6.07 12.41
C LEU A 261 11.15 5.79 11.16
N THR A 262 11.67 5.00 10.24
CA THR A 262 11.04 4.75 8.94
C THR A 262 11.27 3.31 8.45
N ASN A 263 10.66 2.94 7.34
CA ASN A 263 10.67 1.57 6.82
C ASN A 263 12.00 1.20 6.15
N GLN A 264 12.35 -0.08 6.20
CA GLN A 264 13.53 -0.65 5.54
C GLN A 264 13.31 -0.81 4.03
N PRO A 265 14.37 -0.91 3.21
CA PRO A 265 14.28 -1.37 1.83
C PRO A 265 13.57 -2.75 1.74
N PRO A 266 12.74 -3.02 0.71
CA PRO A 266 12.53 -2.21 -0.50
C PRO A 266 11.61 -1.00 -0.31
N GLY A 267 11.13 -0.74 0.90
CA GLY A 267 10.34 0.43 1.22
C GLY A 267 11.11 1.75 1.08
N GLY A 268 10.38 2.85 0.84
CA GLY A 268 10.97 4.18 0.55
C GLY A 268 11.60 4.93 1.73
N GLY A 269 11.76 4.31 2.91
CA GLY A 269 12.21 5.01 4.12
C GLY A 269 13.65 5.51 4.04
N LEU A 270 14.55 4.77 3.37
CA LEU A 270 15.93 5.21 3.17
C LEU A 270 16.01 6.53 2.38
N MET A 271 15.19 6.66 1.33
CA MET A 271 15.09 7.89 0.54
C MET A 271 14.61 9.08 1.39
N ILE A 272 13.71 8.85 2.35
CA ILE A 272 13.26 9.89 3.30
C ILE A 272 14.41 10.33 4.21
N LEU A 273 15.18 9.39 4.77
CA LEU A 273 16.34 9.74 5.60
C LEU A 273 17.40 10.51 4.82
N GLU A 274 17.70 10.09 3.59
CA GLU A 274 18.63 10.77 2.71
C GLU A 274 18.19 12.22 2.45
N MET A 275 16.94 12.43 2.02
CA MET A 275 16.39 13.77 1.79
C MET A 275 16.45 14.64 3.05
N LEU A 276 16.06 14.10 4.20
CA LEU A 276 16.11 14.83 5.48
C LEU A 276 17.55 15.21 5.84
N ASN A 277 18.51 14.30 5.66
CA ASN A 277 19.92 14.58 5.92
C ASN A 277 20.48 15.69 5.00
N ILE A 278 20.12 15.69 3.71
CA ILE A 278 20.52 16.75 2.77
C ILE A 278 19.93 18.08 3.24
N LEU A 279 18.63 18.10 3.53
CA LEU A 279 17.89 19.31 3.91
C LEU A 279 18.30 19.89 5.26
N GLU A 280 18.83 19.07 6.17
CA GLU A 280 19.37 19.55 7.45
C GLU A 280 20.59 20.47 7.26
N SER A 281 21.28 20.38 6.13
CA SER A 281 22.39 21.26 5.77
C SER A 281 21.95 22.69 5.38
N PHE A 282 20.65 22.96 5.34
CA PHE A 282 20.08 24.25 4.94
C PHE A 282 19.21 24.87 6.04
N ASP A 283 19.21 26.21 6.12
CA ASP A 283 18.27 26.95 6.96
C ASP A 283 16.97 27.21 6.19
N LEU A 284 16.15 26.16 6.08
CA LEU A 284 14.86 26.21 5.39
C LEU A 284 13.89 27.24 6.01
N ALA A 285 14.05 27.54 7.31
CA ALA A 285 13.21 28.53 7.98
C ALA A 285 13.58 29.95 7.52
N ALA A 286 14.88 30.27 7.46
CA ALA A 286 15.36 31.54 6.95
C ALA A 286 15.04 31.75 5.46
N MET A 287 15.04 30.68 4.66
CA MET A 287 14.62 30.71 3.25
C MET A 287 13.14 31.10 3.07
N GLY A 288 12.29 30.87 4.09
CA GLY A 288 10.85 31.09 4.06
C GLY A 288 10.10 29.95 3.37
N HIS A 289 9.14 29.33 4.08
CA HIS A 289 8.36 28.21 3.55
C HIS A 289 7.66 28.57 2.24
N ASN A 290 7.81 27.71 1.22
CA ASN A 290 7.30 27.90 -0.14
C ASN A 290 7.81 29.15 -0.87
N SER A 291 8.92 29.76 -0.43
CA SER A 291 9.65 30.72 -1.27
C SER A 291 10.30 30.01 -2.48
N ALA A 292 10.71 30.77 -3.48
CA ALA A 292 11.39 30.21 -4.66
C ALA A 292 12.69 29.46 -4.28
N GLU A 293 13.45 29.99 -3.32
CA GLU A 293 14.69 29.37 -2.83
C GLU A 293 14.41 28.07 -2.06
N TYR A 294 13.39 28.07 -1.20
CA TYR A 294 12.94 26.87 -0.49
C TYR A 294 12.53 25.77 -1.47
N ILE A 295 11.66 26.11 -2.45
CA ILE A 295 11.16 25.16 -3.44
C ILE A 295 12.31 24.61 -4.28
N ALA A 296 13.24 25.46 -4.73
CA ALA A 296 14.40 25.03 -5.50
C ALA A 296 15.28 24.05 -4.69
N THR A 297 15.60 24.39 -3.43
CA THR A 297 16.43 23.55 -2.55
C THR A 297 15.78 22.19 -2.27
N VAL A 298 14.50 22.18 -1.90
CA VAL A 298 13.74 20.95 -1.65
C VAL A 298 13.64 20.10 -2.93
N SER A 299 13.41 20.73 -4.08
CA SER A 299 13.35 20.02 -5.36
C SER A 299 14.67 19.36 -5.71
N GLU A 300 15.81 20.02 -5.51
CA GLU A 300 17.12 19.41 -5.78
C GLU A 300 17.43 18.26 -4.82
N ALA A 301 17.09 18.37 -3.53
CA ALA A 301 17.23 17.27 -2.58
C ALA A 301 16.37 16.05 -3.00
N MET A 302 15.12 16.27 -3.39
CA MET A 302 14.24 15.21 -3.89
C MET A 302 14.79 14.57 -5.16
N LYS A 303 15.33 15.36 -6.09
CA LYS A 303 15.91 14.85 -7.35
C LYS A 303 17.15 13.99 -7.10
N LEU A 304 18.05 14.41 -6.20
CA LEU A 304 19.25 13.63 -5.86
C LEU A 304 18.89 12.30 -5.22
N ALA A 305 18.03 12.31 -4.19
CA ALA A 305 17.57 11.07 -3.55
C ALA A 305 16.79 10.17 -4.53
N THR A 306 16.10 10.77 -5.52
CA THR A 306 15.43 9.99 -6.59
C THR A 306 16.45 9.29 -7.48
N ILE A 307 17.56 9.94 -7.84
CA ILE A 307 18.63 9.34 -8.64
C ILE A 307 19.24 8.16 -7.88
N ASP A 308 19.53 8.31 -6.59
CA ASP A 308 20.05 7.23 -5.76
C ASP A 308 19.03 6.09 -5.61
N LYS A 309 17.75 6.41 -5.40
CA LYS A 309 16.67 5.41 -5.37
C LYS A 309 16.56 4.63 -6.68
N ASP A 310 16.61 5.30 -7.82
CA ASP A 310 16.45 4.68 -9.14
C ASP A 310 17.69 3.85 -9.56
N THR A 311 18.87 4.08 -8.97
CA THR A 311 20.12 3.43 -9.39
C THR A 311 20.77 2.51 -8.35
N ARG A 312 20.38 2.61 -7.07
CA ARG A 312 21.07 1.97 -5.95
C ARG A 312 20.15 1.33 -4.90
N MET A 313 18.84 1.50 -5.02
CA MET A 313 17.87 0.92 -4.07
C MET A 313 17.03 -0.17 -4.74
N GLY A 314 16.74 -1.23 -3.98
CA GLY A 314 15.89 -2.33 -4.40
C GLY A 314 15.62 -3.26 -3.23
N ASP A 315 15.19 -4.48 -3.51
CA ASP A 315 15.01 -5.50 -2.48
C ASP A 315 16.37 -6.02 -1.99
N PRO A 316 16.72 -5.85 -0.70
CA PRO A 316 18.02 -6.22 -0.16
C PRO A 316 18.31 -7.74 -0.21
N ARG A 317 17.30 -8.57 -0.53
CA ARG A 317 17.49 -9.99 -0.80
C ARG A 317 18.12 -10.28 -2.17
N PHE A 318 18.09 -9.30 -3.08
CA PHE A 318 18.53 -9.44 -4.47
C PHE A 318 19.62 -8.45 -4.87
N VAL A 319 19.66 -7.27 -4.26
CA VAL A 319 20.66 -6.23 -4.56
C VAL A 319 21.33 -5.74 -3.28
N ASP A 320 22.59 -5.33 -3.39
CA ASP A 320 23.32 -4.72 -2.28
C ASP A 320 22.93 -3.24 -2.17
N VAL A 321 22.12 -2.90 -1.18
CA VAL A 321 21.66 -1.53 -0.93
C VAL A 321 22.64 -0.85 0.03
N PRO A 322 23.30 0.26 -0.35
CA PRO A 322 24.29 0.95 0.48
C PRO A 322 23.62 1.81 1.57
N VAL A 323 22.87 1.16 2.47
CA VAL A 323 22.06 1.81 3.52
C VAL A 323 22.88 2.76 4.37
N ASP A 324 24.03 2.32 4.88
CA ASP A 324 24.88 3.12 5.76
C ASP A 324 25.42 4.40 5.08
N GLU A 325 25.74 4.31 3.79
CA GLU A 325 26.23 5.46 3.00
C GLU A 325 25.10 6.45 2.74
N LEU A 326 23.98 5.99 2.18
CA LEU A 326 22.83 6.82 1.78
C LEU A 326 22.14 7.46 3.01
N ALA A 327 22.17 6.80 4.16
CA ALA A 327 21.67 7.36 5.42
C ALA A 327 22.71 8.22 6.16
N SER A 328 23.94 8.38 5.65
CA SER A 328 24.99 9.13 6.36
C SER A 328 24.88 10.64 6.18
N LYS A 329 25.26 11.38 7.24
CA LYS A 329 25.41 12.84 7.18
C LYS A 329 26.57 13.27 6.27
N GLY A 330 27.59 12.42 6.11
CA GLY A 330 28.74 12.70 5.25
C GLY A 330 28.36 12.75 3.78
N TYR A 331 27.66 11.73 3.29
CA TYR A 331 27.13 11.69 1.92
C TYR A 331 26.14 12.84 1.68
N ALA A 332 25.23 13.09 2.62
CA ALA A 332 24.29 14.20 2.53
C ALA A 332 24.96 15.58 2.44
N ALA A 333 26.10 15.78 3.12
CA ALA A 333 26.86 17.03 3.05
C ALA A 333 27.51 17.23 1.67
N GLU A 334 27.95 16.15 1.01
CA GLU A 334 28.44 16.19 -0.38
C GLU A 334 27.33 16.64 -1.33
N LEU A 335 26.17 15.99 -1.24
CA LEU A 335 24.99 16.33 -2.04
C LEU A 335 24.51 17.77 -1.80
N ALA A 336 24.47 18.21 -0.54
CA ALA A 336 24.17 19.61 -0.20
C ALA A 336 25.22 20.59 -0.77
N GLY A 337 26.48 20.18 -0.87
CA GLY A 337 27.55 20.96 -1.52
C GLY A 337 27.26 21.23 -3.00
N ARG A 338 26.78 20.21 -3.72
CA ARG A 338 26.38 20.30 -5.14
C ARG A 338 25.22 21.27 -5.33
N ILE A 339 24.19 21.20 -4.48
CA ILE A 339 23.07 22.14 -4.50
C ILE A 339 23.55 23.58 -4.28
N ARG A 340 24.43 23.83 -3.30
CA ARG A 340 24.99 25.17 -3.04
C ARG A 340 25.86 25.69 -4.19
N ALA A 341 26.53 24.80 -4.93
CA ALA A 341 27.29 25.14 -6.12
C ALA A 341 26.40 25.51 -7.32
N GLY A 342 25.08 25.37 -7.19
CA GLY A 342 24.11 25.63 -8.27
C GLY A 342 24.04 24.50 -9.29
N GLU A 343 24.50 23.29 -8.94
CA GLU A 343 24.30 22.12 -9.79
C GLU A 343 22.82 21.77 -9.87
N ILE A 344 22.30 21.65 -11.09
CA ILE A 344 20.94 21.19 -11.33
C ILE A 344 21.01 19.68 -11.56
N ALA A 345 20.49 18.89 -10.63
CA ALA A 345 20.38 17.45 -10.81
C ALA A 345 19.51 17.13 -12.02
N HIS A 346 19.79 16.03 -12.72
CA HIS A 346 18.94 15.59 -13.82
C HIS A 346 18.42 14.21 -13.49
N VAL A 347 17.12 14.12 -13.17
CA VAL A 347 16.45 12.82 -13.06
C VAL A 347 16.00 12.46 -14.46
N PRO A 348 16.56 11.40 -15.09
CA PRO A 348 16.14 10.97 -16.40
C PRO A 348 14.73 10.38 -16.28
N ARG A 349 13.69 11.22 -16.43
CA ARG A 349 12.29 10.79 -16.52
C ARG A 349 11.66 11.39 -17.76
N VAL A 350 10.74 10.62 -18.35
CA VAL A 350 9.94 11.07 -19.50
C VAL A 350 8.83 12.06 -19.08
N ASN A 351 8.71 12.37 -17.78
CA ASN A 351 7.62 13.17 -17.23
C ASN A 351 7.58 14.60 -17.81
N ARG A 352 6.57 14.88 -18.64
CA ARG A 352 6.25 16.22 -19.17
C ARG A 352 5.14 16.94 -18.39
N GLY A 353 5.01 16.67 -17.08
CA GLY A 353 4.01 17.31 -16.22
C GLY A 353 2.71 16.51 -16.06
N ALA A 354 2.76 15.19 -16.13
CA ALA A 354 1.62 14.34 -15.76
C ALA A 354 1.41 14.40 -14.24
N GLY A 355 0.15 14.47 -13.80
CA GLY A 355 -0.19 14.48 -12.38
C GLY A 355 0.18 13.16 -11.71
N GLU A 356 0.60 13.24 -10.44
CA GLU A 356 0.88 12.07 -9.60
C GLU A 356 -0.42 11.36 -9.20
N SER A 357 -0.34 10.04 -8.98
CA SER A 357 -1.46 9.26 -8.43
C SER A 357 -1.81 9.74 -7.03
N ARG A 358 -3.11 9.74 -6.68
CA ARG A 358 -3.60 10.02 -5.31
C ARG A 358 -3.76 8.75 -4.46
N GLU A 359 -3.35 7.61 -4.99
CA GLU A 359 -3.18 6.35 -4.26
C GLU A 359 -1.97 6.49 -3.31
N THR A 360 -1.79 5.76 -2.21
CA THR A 360 -2.56 4.68 -1.59
C THR A 360 -3.36 5.22 -0.39
N THR A 361 -3.62 4.38 0.63
CA THR A 361 -4.23 4.76 1.90
C THR A 361 -3.32 4.51 3.11
N HIS A 362 -3.58 5.21 4.20
CA HIS A 362 -2.78 5.21 5.41
C HIS A 362 -3.63 5.35 6.67
N ILE A 363 -3.34 4.55 7.70
CA ILE A 363 -4.02 4.54 8.99
C ILE A 363 -3.01 4.83 10.09
N CYS A 364 -3.33 5.79 10.96
CA CYS A 364 -2.57 6.06 12.16
C CYS A 364 -3.49 6.05 13.38
N VAL A 365 -3.11 5.29 14.41
CA VAL A 365 -3.84 5.18 15.67
C VAL A 365 -2.89 5.43 16.83
N ALA A 366 -3.30 6.27 17.77
CA ALA A 366 -2.54 6.54 18.99
C ALA A 366 -3.45 6.52 20.23
N ASP A 367 -2.94 6.00 21.35
CA ASP A 367 -3.64 5.98 22.64
C ASP A 367 -3.00 6.90 23.69
N ALA A 368 -3.70 7.05 24.82
CA ALA A 368 -3.28 7.87 25.95
C ALA A 368 -1.99 7.37 26.62
N ARG A 369 -1.60 6.11 26.38
CA ARG A 369 -0.38 5.51 26.93
C ARG A 369 0.82 5.81 26.05
N GLY A 370 0.62 6.45 24.89
CA GLY A 370 1.67 6.78 23.93
C GLY A 370 1.95 5.66 22.94
N ASN A 371 1.15 4.58 22.94
CA ASN A 371 1.29 3.55 21.91
C ASN A 371 0.81 4.10 20.58
N VAL A 372 1.49 3.74 19.50
CA VAL A 372 1.15 4.20 18.15
C VAL A 372 1.22 3.03 17.18
N VAL A 373 0.22 2.94 16.30
CA VAL A 373 0.29 2.12 15.09
C VAL A 373 0.22 3.05 13.89
N ASN A 374 1.14 2.84 12.95
CA ASN A 374 1.20 3.56 11.68
C ASN A 374 1.24 2.53 10.55
N MET A 375 0.25 2.52 9.67
CA MET A 375 0.06 1.45 8.70
C MET A 375 -0.30 1.98 7.33
N THR A 376 0.47 1.56 6.33
CA THR A 376 0.12 1.71 4.92
C THR A 376 -0.26 0.33 4.41
N HIS A 377 -1.46 0.18 3.85
CA HIS A 377 -1.90 -1.06 3.21
C HIS A 377 -2.52 -0.72 1.86
N SER A 378 -2.29 -1.55 0.84
CA SER A 378 -2.54 -1.17 -0.55
C SER A 378 -2.92 -2.35 -1.45
N LEU A 379 -3.65 -2.05 -2.52
CA LEU A 379 -3.75 -2.91 -3.70
C LEU A 379 -2.87 -2.42 -4.86
N GLY A 380 -2.10 -1.34 -4.66
CA GLY A 380 -1.54 -0.55 -5.76
C GLY A 380 -2.68 0.18 -6.46
N SER A 381 -2.81 -0.01 -7.76
CA SER A 381 -3.95 0.51 -8.53
C SER A 381 -5.03 -0.55 -8.79
N SER A 382 -4.92 -1.67 -8.08
CA SER A 382 -5.72 -2.91 -8.18
C SER A 382 -5.58 -3.66 -9.50
N SER A 383 -5.72 -4.98 -9.46
CA SER A 383 -5.62 -5.84 -10.66
C SER A 383 -6.86 -5.80 -11.55
N GLY A 384 -7.98 -5.25 -11.06
CA GLY A 384 -9.30 -5.37 -11.71
C GLY A 384 -9.90 -6.77 -11.65
N VAL A 385 -9.26 -7.73 -10.98
CA VAL A 385 -9.74 -9.11 -10.87
C VAL A 385 -10.37 -9.35 -9.52
N VAL A 386 -11.51 -10.02 -9.56
CA VAL A 386 -12.19 -10.62 -8.42
C VAL A 386 -12.45 -12.07 -8.79
N SER A 387 -12.01 -13.01 -7.96
CA SER A 387 -12.36 -14.43 -8.18
C SER A 387 -13.85 -14.62 -7.94
N GLN A 388 -14.50 -15.43 -8.78
CA GLN A 388 -15.95 -15.56 -8.78
C GLN A 388 -16.48 -15.98 -7.41
N GLY A 389 -17.34 -15.15 -6.81
CA GLY A 389 -18.01 -15.42 -5.54
C GLY A 389 -17.23 -15.02 -4.28
N LEU A 390 -15.96 -14.63 -4.42
CA LEU A 390 -15.11 -14.21 -3.28
C LEU A 390 -15.27 -12.73 -2.92
N GLY A 391 -15.58 -11.89 -3.90
CA GLY A 391 -15.95 -10.49 -3.70
C GLY A 391 -14.81 -9.50 -3.38
N PHE A 392 -13.60 -9.96 -3.04
CA PHE A 392 -12.45 -9.08 -2.82
C PHE A 392 -11.58 -8.95 -4.08
N MET A 393 -10.88 -7.82 -4.20
CA MET A 393 -9.99 -7.51 -5.33
C MET A 393 -8.51 -7.78 -4.96
N TYR A 394 -7.73 -8.28 -5.92
CA TYR A 394 -6.30 -8.50 -5.73
C TYR A 394 -5.46 -7.26 -6.07
N ASN A 395 -4.30 -7.16 -5.43
CA ASN A 395 -3.30 -6.16 -5.78
C ASN A 395 -2.77 -6.32 -7.20
N ASN A 396 -2.15 -5.27 -7.74
CA ASN A 396 -1.41 -5.34 -9.00
C ASN A 396 0.08 -5.00 -8.84
N CYS A 397 0.67 -5.39 -7.71
CA CYS A 397 2.02 -4.96 -7.34
C CYS A 397 3.12 -5.49 -8.27
N MET A 398 2.85 -6.39 -9.21
CA MET A 398 3.84 -6.75 -10.24
C MET A 398 4.18 -5.55 -11.15
N MET A 399 3.33 -4.52 -11.20
CA MET A 399 3.56 -3.30 -11.99
C MET A 399 4.80 -2.49 -11.57
N VAL A 400 5.33 -2.73 -10.36
CA VAL A 400 6.49 -1.99 -9.83
C VAL A 400 7.82 -2.70 -10.04
N PHE A 401 7.80 -3.90 -10.61
CA PHE A 401 9.01 -4.62 -11.02
C PHE A 401 9.46 -4.14 -12.40
N ASP A 402 10.77 -4.20 -12.65
CA ASP A 402 11.34 -4.01 -13.97
C ASP A 402 11.09 -5.28 -14.82
N PRO A 403 10.34 -5.18 -15.93
CA PRO A 403 9.80 -6.31 -16.69
C PRO A 403 10.69 -6.87 -17.81
#